data_AF-E9PIA6-F1
#
_entry.id   AF-E9PIA6-F1
#
_cell.length_a   1.000
_cell.length_b   1.000
_cell.length_c   1.000
_cell.angle_alpha   90.00
_cell.angle_beta   90.00
_cell.angle_gamma   90.00
#
_symmetry.space_group_name_H-M   'P 1'
#
loop_
_entity.id
_entity.type
_entity.pdbx_description
1 polymer ?
#
loop_
_entity_poly.entity_id
_entity_poly.type
_entity_poly.pdbx_seq_one_letter_code
_entity_poly.pdbx_strand_id
1 'polypeptide(L)'
;MVAMAEAEAGVAVEVRGLPPAVPDELLTLYFENRRRSGGGPVLSWQRLGCGGVLTFREPADAERVLAQADHELHGAQLSLRPAPPRAPARLLLQGLPPGTTPQRLEQHVQALLRASGLPVQPCCALASPRPDRALVQLPKPLSE
;
A
#
# COMPACT_ATOMS: atom_id res chain seq x y z
N MET A 1 10.08 -6.73 -25.34
CA MET A 1 9.03 -7.54 -24.68
C MET A 1 9.40 -7.64 -23.21
N VAL A 2 8.95 -6.69 -22.39
CA VAL A 2 9.14 -6.74 -20.94
C VAL A 2 7.79 -7.07 -20.38
N ALA A 3 7.63 -8.31 -19.93
CA ALA A 3 6.46 -8.73 -19.17
C ALA A 3 6.46 -7.89 -17.88
N MET A 4 5.68 -6.81 -17.88
CA MET A 4 5.17 -6.23 -16.65
C MET A 4 4.38 -7.35 -16.01
N ALA A 5 4.97 -8.00 -15.01
CA ALA A 5 4.24 -8.91 -14.15
C ALA A 5 3.11 -8.07 -13.53
N GLU A 6 1.93 -8.21 -14.11
CA GLU A 6 0.68 -7.94 -13.45
C GLU A 6 0.73 -8.78 -12.18
N ALA A 7 1.09 -8.14 -11.08
CA ALA A 7 0.79 -8.69 -9.77
C ALA A 7 -0.74 -8.77 -9.76
N GLU A 8 -1.25 -9.99 -9.97
CA GLU A 8 -2.66 -10.38 -9.88
C GLU A 8 -3.38 -9.46 -8.90
N ALA A 9 -4.09 -8.50 -9.46
CA ALA A 9 -4.73 -7.43 -8.73
C ALA A 9 -5.96 -8.01 -8.05
N GLY A 10 -5.78 -8.60 -6.87
CA GLY A 10 -6.83 -8.54 -5.87
C GLY A 10 -7.21 -7.06 -5.76
N VAL A 11 -8.46 -6.72 -6.09
CA VAL A 11 -8.89 -5.32 -6.20
C VAL A 11 -8.82 -4.71 -4.82
N ALA A 12 -7.72 -4.00 -4.58
CA ALA A 12 -7.45 -3.34 -3.33
C ALA A 12 -8.26 -2.04 -3.28
N VAL A 13 -8.80 -1.75 -2.11
CA VAL A 13 -9.60 -0.58 -1.80
C VAL A 13 -8.84 0.27 -0.80
N GLU A 14 -8.66 1.54 -1.13
CA GLU A 14 -8.19 2.54 -0.17
C GLU A 14 -9.36 2.93 0.73
N VAL A 15 -9.21 2.71 2.04
CA VAL A 15 -10.15 3.13 3.07
C VAL A 15 -9.61 4.39 3.73
N ARG A 16 -10.45 5.43 3.86
CA ARG A 16 -10.13 6.67 4.57
C ARG A 16 -11.19 7.00 5.60
N GLY A 17 -10.80 7.74 6.64
CA GLY A 17 -11.72 8.19 7.68
C GLY A 17 -11.95 7.18 8.81
N LEU A 18 -11.11 6.16 8.90
CA LEU A 18 -11.14 5.18 9.98
C LEU A 18 -10.46 5.75 11.23
N PRO A 19 -11.19 5.98 12.34
CA PRO A 19 -10.56 6.48 13.56
C PRO A 19 -9.57 5.45 14.12
N PRO A 20 -8.43 5.89 14.68
CA PRO A 20 -7.43 4.98 15.24
C PRO A 20 -7.98 4.15 16.40
N ALA A 21 -9.02 4.63 17.09
CA ALA A 21 -9.70 3.93 18.17
C ALA A 21 -10.52 2.72 17.70
N VAL A 22 -10.91 2.65 16.42
CA VAL A 22 -11.62 1.50 15.87
C VAL A 22 -10.60 0.37 15.64
N PRO A 23 -10.78 -0.82 16.20
CA PRO A 23 -9.92 -1.98 15.95
C PRO A 23 -9.97 -2.47 14.50
N ASP A 24 -8.87 -3.04 14.02
CA ASP A 24 -8.77 -3.61 12.67
C ASP A 24 -9.76 -4.76 12.43
N GLU A 25 -9.98 -5.59 13.45
CA GLU A 25 -10.96 -6.68 13.44
C GLU A 25 -12.37 -6.20 13.09
N LEU A 26 -12.79 -5.04 13.62
CA LEU A 26 -14.14 -4.51 13.35
C LEU A 26 -14.28 -4.02 11.92
N LEU A 27 -13.17 -3.52 11.34
CA LEU A 27 -13.14 -3.15 9.93
C LEU A 27 -13.21 -4.37 9.03
N THR A 28 -12.41 -5.41 9.28
CA THR A 28 -12.45 -6.62 8.45
C THR A 28 -13.81 -7.30 8.55
N LEU A 29 -14.37 -7.47 9.76
CA LEU A 29 -15.70 -8.04 9.97
C LEU A 29 -16.81 -7.24 9.26
N TYR A 30 -16.69 -5.91 9.19
CA TYR A 30 -17.63 -5.07 8.46
C TYR A 30 -17.59 -5.34 6.95
N PHE A 31 -16.40 -5.41 6.38
CA PHE A 31 -16.21 -5.64 4.94
C PHE A 31 -16.44 -7.09 4.51
N GLU A 32 -16.27 -8.05 5.41
CA GLU A 32 -16.68 -9.45 5.16
C GLU A 32 -18.20 -9.64 5.24
N ASN A 33 -18.91 -8.75 5.94
CA ASN A 33 -20.36 -8.82 6.04
C ASN A 33 -21.04 -8.27 4.77
N ARG A 34 -21.35 -9.19 3.85
CA ARG A 34 -22.05 -8.91 2.59
C ARG A 34 -23.34 -8.09 2.75
N ARG A 35 -24.08 -8.21 3.86
CA ARG A 35 -25.32 -7.44 4.08
C ARG A 35 -25.06 -5.98 4.44
N ARG A 36 -23.94 -5.67 5.08
CA ARG A 36 -23.60 -4.31 5.54
C ARG A 36 -22.78 -3.52 4.54
N SER A 37 -21.82 -4.17 3.90
CA SER A 37 -20.85 -3.52 3.02
C SER A 37 -20.97 -3.91 1.57
N GLY A 38 -21.74 -4.96 1.26
CA GLY A 38 -21.71 -5.58 -0.06
C GLY A 38 -20.41 -6.34 -0.34
N GLY A 39 -19.50 -6.50 0.63
CA GLY A 39 -18.22 -7.17 0.41
C GLY A 39 -18.29 -8.70 0.49
N GLY A 40 -17.20 -9.26 1.02
CA GLY A 40 -16.92 -10.69 1.09
C GLY A 40 -15.53 -10.94 1.69
N PRO A 41 -14.99 -12.16 1.59
CA PRO A 41 -13.77 -12.56 2.28
C PRO A 41 -12.60 -11.59 2.04
N VAL A 42 -11.99 -11.13 3.13
CA VAL A 42 -10.83 -10.25 3.07
C VAL A 42 -9.56 -11.10 2.91
N LEU A 43 -8.68 -10.68 2.01
CA LEU A 43 -7.36 -11.26 1.83
C LEU A 43 -6.36 -10.64 2.82
N SER A 44 -6.34 -9.30 2.91
CA SER A 44 -5.44 -8.58 3.81
C SER A 44 -5.95 -7.18 4.15
N TRP A 45 -5.53 -6.67 5.30
CA TRP A 45 -5.75 -5.29 5.71
C TRP A 45 -4.42 -4.66 6.17
N GLN A 46 -4.09 -3.51 5.60
CA GLN A 46 -2.90 -2.74 5.96
C GLN A 46 -3.33 -1.35 6.43
N ARG A 47 -3.34 -1.13 7.75
CA ARG A 47 -3.64 0.18 8.34
C ARG A 47 -2.52 1.19 8.06
N LEU A 48 -2.90 2.38 7.61
CA LEU A 48 -2.05 3.53 7.32
C LEU A 48 -2.67 4.79 7.94
N GLY A 49 -2.39 5.05 9.22
CA GLY A 49 -2.93 6.20 9.94
C GLY A 49 -4.45 6.09 10.16
N CYS A 50 -5.22 7.07 9.68
CA CYS A 50 -6.68 7.12 9.77
C CYS A 50 -7.39 6.40 8.59
N GLY A 51 -6.79 5.33 8.11
CA GLY A 51 -7.20 4.64 6.90
C GLY A 51 -6.28 3.47 6.60
N GLY A 52 -6.26 3.02 5.36
CA GLY A 52 -5.41 1.90 4.95
C GLY A 52 -5.80 1.30 3.62
N VAL A 53 -5.17 0.19 3.28
CA VAL A 53 -5.45 -0.58 2.07
C VAL A 53 -6.06 -1.92 2.47
N LEU A 54 -7.28 -2.16 2.01
CA LEU A 54 -8.01 -3.41 2.18
C LEU A 54 -7.98 -4.20 0.88
N THR A 55 -7.59 -5.48 0.93
CA THR A 55 -7.56 -6.36 -0.24
C THR A 55 -8.61 -7.43 -0.07
N PHE A 56 -9.51 -7.57 -1.05
CA PHE A 56 -10.48 -8.67 -1.08
C PHE A 56 -9.91 -9.90 -1.77
N ARG A 57 -10.44 -11.08 -1.45
CA ARG A 57 -10.10 -12.32 -2.18
C ARG A 57 -10.65 -12.29 -3.60
N GLU A 58 -11.90 -11.84 -3.75
CA GLU A 58 -12.56 -11.77 -5.05
C GLU A 58 -12.66 -10.31 -5.54
N PRO A 59 -12.26 -10.00 -6.78
CA PRO A 59 -12.40 -8.68 -7.39
C PRO A 59 -13.82 -8.12 -7.34
N ALA A 60 -14.82 -8.99 -7.57
CA ALA A 60 -16.23 -8.62 -7.56
C ALA A 60 -16.73 -8.14 -6.19
N ASP A 61 -16.09 -8.55 -5.10
CA ASP A 61 -16.45 -8.09 -3.75
C ASP A 61 -16.01 -6.64 -3.53
N ALA A 62 -14.81 -6.31 -3.99
CA ALA A 62 -14.28 -4.95 -3.94
C ALA A 62 -15.09 -3.99 -4.81
N GLU A 63 -15.50 -4.41 -6.02
CA GLU A 63 -16.35 -3.61 -6.90
C GLU A 63 -17.71 -3.30 -6.26
N ARG A 64 -18.35 -4.31 -5.63
CA ARG A 64 -19.63 -4.12 -4.93
C ARG A 64 -19.50 -3.18 -3.74
N VAL A 65 -18.39 -3.28 -3.00
CA VAL A 65 -18.08 -2.36 -1.90
C VAL A 65 -17.88 -0.94 -2.44
N LEU A 66 -17.10 -0.75 -3.50
CA LEU A 66 -16.85 0.56 -4.10
C LEU A 66 -18.10 1.19 -4.74
N ALA A 67 -19.04 0.38 -5.21
CA ALA A 67 -20.30 0.85 -5.78
C ALA A 67 -21.30 1.31 -4.71
N GLN A 68 -21.12 0.92 -3.45
CA GLN A 68 -21.96 1.37 -2.35
C GLN A 68 -21.60 2.83 -2.00
N ALA A 69 -22.63 3.68 -1.89
CA ALA A 69 -22.42 5.11 -1.70
C ALA A 69 -21.83 5.45 -0.32
N ASP A 70 -22.28 4.76 0.73
CA ASP A 70 -21.95 5.08 2.11
C ASP A 70 -21.46 3.85 2.88
N HIS A 71 -20.45 4.06 3.72
CA HIS A 71 -19.99 3.07 4.68
C HIS A 71 -19.81 3.73 6.04
N GLU A 72 -20.56 3.24 7.03
CA GLU A 72 -20.45 3.73 8.39
C GLU A 72 -19.98 2.61 9.33
N LEU A 73 -18.93 2.92 10.10
CA LEU A 73 -18.37 2.02 11.09
C LEU A 73 -18.13 2.78 12.40
N HIS A 74 -18.82 2.38 13.47
CA HIS A 74 -18.72 3.02 14.79
C HIS A 74 -18.98 4.54 14.76
N GLY A 75 -19.98 4.97 13.99
CA GLY A 75 -20.34 6.39 13.83
C GLY A 75 -19.36 7.20 12.98
N ALA A 76 -18.32 6.56 12.43
CA ALA A 76 -17.40 7.18 11.48
C ALA A 76 -17.79 6.84 10.04
N GLN A 77 -17.90 7.86 9.21
CA GLN A 77 -18.10 7.71 7.77
C GLN A 77 -16.78 7.39 7.09
N LEU A 78 -16.73 6.25 6.39
CA LEU A 78 -15.59 5.79 5.65
C LEU A 78 -15.72 6.20 4.18
N SER A 79 -14.65 6.79 3.63
CA SER A 79 -14.56 7.09 2.20
C SER A 79 -13.71 6.01 1.53
N LEU A 80 -14.29 5.34 0.53
CA LEU A 80 -13.63 4.27 -0.21
C LEU A 80 -13.30 4.71 -1.63
N ARG A 81 -12.14 4.25 -2.11
CA ARG A 81 -11.64 4.54 -3.46
C ARG A 81 -10.86 3.33 -3.97
N PRO A 82 -10.74 3.13 -5.30
CA PRO A 82 -9.78 2.17 -5.84
C PRO A 82 -8.39 2.47 -5.28
N ALA A 83 -7.70 1.45 -4.75
CA ALA A 83 -6.36 1.64 -4.23
C ALA A 83 -5.41 2.05 -5.38
N PRO A 84 -4.42 2.90 -5.08
CA PRO A 84 -3.39 3.22 -6.06
C PRO A 84 -2.62 1.93 -6.45
N PRO A 85 -2.10 1.86 -7.69
CA PRO A 85 -1.34 0.71 -8.14
C PRO A 85 -0.15 0.44 -7.21
N ARG A 86 -0.02 -0.81 -6.75
CA ARG A 86 1.14 -1.23 -5.95
C ARG A 86 2.41 -1.16 -6.79
N ALA A 87 3.47 -0.64 -6.18
CA ALA A 87 4.82 -0.64 -6.75
C ALA A 87 5.76 -1.42 -5.82
N PRO A 88 5.69 -2.76 -5.80
CA PRO A 88 6.38 -3.59 -4.80
C PRO A 88 7.91 -3.54 -4.91
N ALA A 89 8.44 -3.06 -6.03
CA ALA A 89 9.86 -2.81 -6.22
C ALA A 89 10.28 -1.36 -5.91
N ARG A 90 9.39 -0.52 -5.36
CA ARG A 90 9.71 0.87 -4.97
C ARG A 90 9.71 1.03 -3.47
N LEU A 91 10.83 1.46 -2.93
CA LEU A 91 10.98 1.80 -1.51
C LEU A 91 10.70 3.29 -1.31
N LEU A 92 9.90 3.63 -0.29
CA LEU A 92 9.76 5.00 0.19
C LEU A 92 10.71 5.24 1.35
N LEU A 93 11.64 6.16 1.16
CA LEU A 93 12.54 6.64 2.20
C LEU A 93 12.03 7.98 2.73
N GLN A 94 11.99 8.11 4.06
CA GLN A 94 11.47 9.29 4.76
C GLN A 94 12.50 9.79 5.77
N GLY A 95 12.44 11.08 6.10
CA GLY A 95 13.37 11.70 7.05
C GLY A 95 14.77 11.88 6.47
N LEU A 96 14.87 12.08 5.15
CA LEU A 96 16.15 12.31 4.49
C LEU A 96 16.74 13.66 4.92
N PRO A 97 18.04 13.72 5.26
CA PRO A 97 18.68 14.98 5.56
C PRO A 97 18.72 15.88 4.30
N PRO A 98 18.66 17.20 4.47
CA PRO A 98 18.74 18.14 3.34
C PRO A 98 20.06 17.93 2.58
N GLY A 99 20.02 18.07 1.26
CA GLY A 99 21.20 17.91 0.40
C GLY A 99 21.61 16.46 0.15
N THR A 100 20.78 15.47 0.50
CA THR A 100 21.01 14.07 0.10
C THR A 100 20.98 13.95 -1.42
N THR A 101 22.11 13.56 -2.02
CA THR A 101 22.19 13.33 -3.46
C THR A 101 21.61 11.95 -3.82
N PRO A 102 21.05 11.79 -5.05
CA PRO A 102 20.57 10.50 -5.55
C PRO A 102 21.59 9.38 -5.41
N GLN A 103 22.86 9.65 -5.76
CA GLN A 103 23.94 8.67 -5.73
C GLN A 103 24.24 8.18 -4.31
N ARG A 104 24.25 9.10 -3.33
CA ARG A 104 24.46 8.73 -1.91
C ARG A 104 23.32 7.87 -1.40
N LEU A 105 22.09 8.20 -1.80
CA LEU A 105 20.90 7.44 -1.42
C LEU A 105 20.94 6.02 -2.00
N GLU A 106 21.26 5.89 -3.28
CA GLU A 106 21.40 4.59 -3.97
C GLU A 106 22.47 3.72 -3.31
N GLN A 107 23.65 4.28 -3.04
CA GLN A 107 24.73 3.58 -2.34
C GLN A 107 24.31 3.14 -0.93
N HIS A 108 23.57 3.98 -0.20
CA HIS A 108 23.09 3.66 1.12
C HIS A 108 22.10 2.49 1.09
N VAL A 109 21.12 2.51 0.18
CA VAL A 109 20.17 1.41 0.00
C VAL A 109 20.88 0.12 -0.38
N GLN A 110 21.83 0.17 -1.31
CA GLN A 110 22.64 -1.01 -1.68
C GLN A 110 23.41 -1.59 -0.50
N ALA A 111 23.99 -0.72 0.36
CA ALA A 111 24.68 -1.16 1.56
C ALA A 111 23.72 -1.83 2.56
N LEU A 112 22.52 -1.28 2.76
CA LEU A 112 21.48 -1.87 3.61
C LEU A 112 21.03 -3.24 3.07
N LEU A 113 20.74 -3.35 1.78
CA LEU A 113 20.35 -4.62 1.15
C LEU A 113 21.44 -5.68 1.32
N ARG A 114 22.71 -5.30 1.15
CA ARG A 114 23.86 -6.18 1.39
C ARG A 114 23.90 -6.68 2.83
N ALA A 115 23.73 -5.78 3.79
CA ALA A 115 23.73 -6.12 5.21
C ALA A 115 22.58 -7.07 5.57
N SER A 116 21.45 -6.98 4.87
CA SER A 116 20.31 -7.90 5.00
C SER A 116 20.46 -9.21 4.24
N GLY A 117 21.62 -9.50 3.64
CA GLY A 117 21.86 -10.74 2.89
C GLY A 117 21.17 -10.81 1.52
N LEU A 118 20.65 -9.69 1.02
CA LEU A 118 19.99 -9.61 -0.28
C LEU A 118 21.01 -9.32 -1.39
N PRO A 119 20.80 -9.86 -2.61
CA PRO A 119 21.70 -9.62 -3.72
C PRO A 119 21.71 -8.14 -4.09
N VAL A 120 22.89 -7.52 -4.02
CA VAL A 120 23.06 -6.12 -4.38
C VAL A 120 22.98 -5.98 -5.89
N GLN A 121 21.92 -5.33 -6.35
CA GLN A 121 21.73 -4.95 -7.73
C GLN A 121 21.59 -3.42 -7.81
N PRO A 122 21.92 -2.79 -8.96
CA PRO A 122 21.76 -1.37 -9.12
C PRO A 122 20.31 -0.95 -8.88
N CYS A 123 20.13 0.11 -8.10
CA CYS A 123 18.85 0.73 -7.80
C CYS A 123 18.92 2.20 -8.19
N CYS A 124 17.77 2.81 -8.49
CA CYS A 124 17.70 4.19 -8.95
C CYS A 124 16.86 5.03 -7.99
N ALA A 125 17.42 6.15 -7.52
CA ALA A 125 16.66 7.15 -6.79
C ALA A 125 15.80 7.97 -7.76
N LEU A 126 14.53 8.14 -7.43
CA LEU A 126 13.56 8.89 -8.22
C LEU A 126 13.37 10.27 -7.58
N ALA A 127 13.19 11.27 -8.44
CA ALA A 127 12.90 12.63 -8.00
C ALA A 127 11.62 12.66 -7.16
N SER A 128 11.68 13.39 -6.05
CA SER A 128 10.55 13.59 -5.14
C SER A 128 10.26 15.08 -5.03
N PRO A 129 8.99 15.50 -5.06
CA PRO A 129 8.62 16.89 -4.80
C PRO A 129 8.83 17.27 -3.32
N ARG A 130 9.05 16.29 -2.44
CA ARG A 130 9.30 16.49 -1.00
C ARG A 130 10.78 16.27 -0.71
N PRO A 131 11.51 17.26 -0.18
CA PRO A 131 12.96 17.16 0.02
C PRO A 131 13.36 16.18 1.14
N ASP A 132 12.45 15.88 2.07
CA ASP A 132 12.63 14.91 3.16
C ASP A 132 12.33 13.47 2.74
N ARG A 133 11.93 13.23 1.48
CA ARG A 133 11.50 11.91 1.00
C ARG A 133 12.08 11.60 -0.36
N ALA A 134 12.30 10.32 -0.63
CA ALA A 134 12.63 9.84 -1.96
C ALA A 134 12.04 8.45 -2.20
N LEU A 135 11.79 8.16 -3.47
CA LEU A 135 11.48 6.80 -3.89
C LEU A 135 12.75 6.17 -4.47
N VAL A 136 13.01 4.90 -4.15
CA VAL A 136 14.11 4.13 -4.74
C VAL A 136 13.53 2.92 -5.47
N GLN A 137 13.81 2.84 -6.76
CA GLN A 137 13.42 1.72 -7.62
C GLN A 137 14.47 0.61 -7.50
N LEU A 138 14.02 -0.55 -7.05
CA LEU A 138 14.76 -1.81 -7.06
C LEU A 138 14.52 -2.55 -8.39
N PRO A 139 15.45 -3.41 -8.82
CA PRO A 139 15.27 -4.21 -10.04
C PRO A 139 14.30 -5.37 -9.84
N LYS A 140 14.12 -5.84 -8.60
CA LYS A 140 13.14 -6.84 -8.20
C LYS A 140 12.48 -6.42 -6.89
N PRO A 141 11.20 -6.77 -6.67
CA PRO A 141 10.57 -6.56 -5.37
C PRO A 141 11.33 -7.32 -4.28
N LEU A 142 11.31 -6.77 -3.07
CA LEU A 142 11.73 -7.52 -1.90
C LEU A 142 10.69 -8.61 -1.65
N SER A 143 11.13 -9.83 -1.37
CA SER A 143 10.22 -10.86 -0.88
C SER A 143 9.67 -10.43 0.47
N GLU A 144 8.34 -10.48 0.63
CA GLU A 144 7.63 -10.29 1.91
C GLU A 144 7.82 -11.50 2.83
#